data_AF-A0A7Y2H8D8-F1
#
_entry.id   AF-A0A7Y2H8D8-F1
#
_cell.length_a   1.000
_cell.length_b   1.000
_cell.length_c   1.000
_cell.angle_alpha   90.00
_cell.angle_beta   90.00
_cell.angle_gamma   90.00
#
_symmetry.space_group_name_H-M   'P 1'
#
loop_
_entity.id
_entity.type
_entity.pdbx_description
1 polymer ?
#
loop_
_entity_poly.entity_id
_entity_poly.type
_entity_poly.pdbx_seq_one_letter_code
_entity_poly.pdbx_strand_id
1 'polypeptide(L)' 'MPRPKSKTELLLLSKENFNKLLKFIDVISKDKKAIEFPKGMLNRNIRDVLGHLHEWHLMFLDWYTQGMAG' A
#
# COMPACT_ATOMS: atom_id res chain seq x y z
N MET A 1 12.31 6.00 8.86
CA MET A 1 11.46 6.07 10.07
C MET A 1 11.85 4.92 11.00
N PRO A 2 11.96 5.14 12.32
CA PRO A 2 12.22 4.06 13.26
C PRO A 2 11.11 3.01 13.18
N ARG A 3 11.46 1.73 13.29
CA ARG A 3 10.48 0.64 13.34
C ARG A 3 9.70 0.72 14.66
N PRO A 4 8.37 0.55 14.65
CA PRO A 4 7.57 0.59 15.86
C PRO A 4 7.97 -0.57 16.79
N LYS A 5 8.04 -0.31 18.09
CA LYS A 5 8.43 -1.29 19.11
C LYS A 5 7.26 -1.76 19.98
N SER A 6 6.08 -1.16 19.81
CA SER A 6 4.85 -1.53 20.51
C SER A 6 3.68 -1.64 19.55
N LYS A 7 2.62 -2.36 19.97
CA LYS A 7 1.37 -2.47 19.21
C LYS A 7 0.77 -1.09 18.93
N THR A 8 0.79 -0.21 19.92
CA THR A 8 0.26 1.16 19.80
C THR A 8 1.04 1.98 18.78
N GLU A 9 2.38 1.93 18.82
CA GLU A 9 3.23 2.60 17.83
C GLU A 9 2.99 2.04 16.42
N LEU A 10 2.84 0.71 16.29
CA LEU A 10 2.59 0.07 15.00
C LEU A 10 1.26 0.53 14.39
N LEU A 11 0.19 0.54 15.18
CA LEU A 11 -1.13 0.98 14.73
C LEU A 11 -1.14 2.47 14.34
N LEU A 12 -0.49 3.32 15.15
CA LEU A 12 -0.35 4.74 14.85
C LEU A 12 0.40 4.96 13.53
N LEU A 13 1.59 4.36 13.40
CA LEU A 13 2.43 4.51 12.21
C LEU A 13 1.74 3.96 10.95
N SER A 14 1.04 2.82 11.07
CA SER A 14 0.25 2.23 9.98
C SER A 14 -0.82 3.22 9.49
N LYS A 15 -1.62 3.76 10.41
CA LYS A 15 -2.69 4.72 10.08
C LYS A 15 -2.14 6.01 9.46
N GLU A 16 -1.04 6.53 10.00
CA GLU A 16 -0.39 7.72 9.45
C GLU A 16 0.12 7.51 8.03
N ASN A 17 0.79 6.38 7.77
CA ASN A 17 1.33 6.08 6.45
C ASN A 17 0.22 5.83 5.43
N PHE A 18 -0.85 5.14 5.83
CA PHE A 18 -2.01 4.95 4.98
C PHE A 18 -2.65 6.29 4.59
N ASN A 19 -2.85 7.18 5.57
CA ASN A 19 -3.40 8.52 5.32
C ASN A 19 -2.47 9.38 4.44
N LYS A 20 -1.15 9.30 4.64
CA LYS A 20 -0.17 9.99 3.80
C LYS A 20 -0.26 9.50 2.35
N LEU A 21 -0.38 8.20 2.14
CA LEU A 21 -0.55 7.60 0.82
C LEU A 21 -1.84 8.08 0.15
N LEU A 22 -2.97 8.03 0.84
CA LEU A 22 -4.24 8.51 0.29
C LEU A 22 -4.18 9.99 -0.09
N LYS A 23 -3.69 10.84 0.82
CA LYS A 23 -3.50 12.28 0.54
C LYS A 23 -2.59 12.51 -0.66
N PHE A 24 -1.51 11.74 -0.79
CA PHE A 24 -0.61 11.83 -1.93
C PHE A 24 -1.30 11.45 -3.24
N ILE A 25 -2.14 10.42 -3.24
CA ILE A 25 -2.91 10.02 -4.42
C ILE A 25 -3.97 11.07 -4.76
N ASP A 26 -4.63 11.66 -3.76
CA ASP A 26 -5.71 12.63 -3.96
C ASP A 26 -5.23 13.91 -4.65
N VAL A 27 -4.00 14.35 -4.38
CA VAL A 27 -3.42 15.55 -5.04
C VAL A 27 -2.99 15.31 -6.49
N ILE A 28 -2.93 14.07 -6.95
CA ILE A 28 -2.55 13.75 -8.34
C ILE A 28 -3.78 13.90 -9.24
N SER A 29 -3.66 14.70 -10.30
CA SER A 29 -4.73 14.85 -11.29
C SER A 29 -5.03 13.54 -12.03
N LYS A 30 -6.26 13.38 -12.53
CA LYS A 30 -6.68 12.16 -13.24
C LYS A 30 -5.75 11.83 -14.42
N ASP A 31 -5.34 12.84 -15.18
CA ASP A 31 -4.44 12.66 -16.32
C ASP A 31 -3.08 12.12 -15.88
N LYS A 32 -2.54 12.66 -14.78
CA LYS A 32 -1.26 12.19 -14.22
C LYS A 32 -1.34 10.78 -13.64
N LYS A 33 -2.51 10.35 -13.14
CA LYS A 33 -2.71 8.97 -12.68
C LYS A 33 -2.67 7.94 -13.82
N ALA A 34 -2.98 8.37 -15.04
CA ALA A 34 -2.98 7.53 -16.23
C ALA A 34 -1.63 7.49 -16.98
N ILE A 35 -0.68 8.36 -16.61
CA ILE A 35 0.65 8.39 -17.23
C ILE A 35 1.38 7.08 -16.96
N GLU A 36 1.90 6.49 -18.03
CA GLU A 36 2.74 5.31 -17.95
C GLU A 36 4.13 5.67 -17.42
N PHE A 37 4.69 4.78 -16.61
CA PHE A 37 6.08 4.85 -16.21
C PHE A 37 7.01 4.55 -17.40
N PRO A 38 8.29 4.96 -17.33
CA PRO A 38 9.26 4.63 -18.37
C PRO A 38 9.34 3.11 -18.64
N LYS A 39 9.67 2.75 -19.88
CA LYS A 39 9.87 1.35 -20.26
C LYS A 39 10.95 0.69 -19.39
N GLY A 40 10.73 -0.59 -19.07
CA GLY A 40 11.63 -1.38 -18.21
C GLY A 40 11.28 -1.32 -16.71
N MET A 41 10.20 -0.64 -16.34
CA MET A 41 9.65 -0.67 -14.99
C MET A 41 8.72 -1.86 -14.78
N LEU A 42 8.67 -2.39 -13.55
CA LEU A 42 7.79 -3.51 -13.18
C LEU A 42 6.30 -3.17 -13.35
N ASN A 43 5.92 -1.95 -12.96
CA ASN A 43 4.55 -1.45 -12.98
C ASN A 43 4.34 -0.55 -14.21
N ARG A 44 3.14 -0.57 -14.80
CA ARG A 44 2.84 0.30 -15.94
C ARG A 44 2.50 1.71 -15.51
N ASN A 45 1.76 1.87 -14.41
CA ASN A 45 1.41 3.17 -13.85
C ASN A 45 1.09 3.05 -12.34
N ILE A 46 0.59 4.14 -11.74
CA ILE A 46 0.27 4.22 -10.31
C ILE A 46 -0.80 3.19 -9.91
N ARG A 47 -1.77 2.87 -10.78
CA ARG A 47 -2.80 1.87 -10.48
C ARG A 47 -2.18 0.51 -10.19
N ASP A 48 -1.19 0.11 -10.97
CA ASP A 48 -0.53 -1.19 -10.80
C ASP A 48 0.21 -1.25 -9.46
N VAL A 49 0.88 -0.16 -9.05
CA VAL A 49 1.54 -0.08 -7.73
C VAL A 49 0.52 -0.28 -6.60
N LEU A 50 -0.63 0.39 -6.69
CA LEU A 50 -1.69 0.28 -5.69
C LEU A 50 -2.36 -1.10 -5.72
N GLY A 51 -2.53 -1.69 -6.90
CA GLY A 51 -3.04 -3.04 -7.08
C GLY A 51 -2.14 -4.06 -6.38
N HIS A 52 -0.84 -4.02 -6.64
CA HIS A 52 0.11 -4.90 -5.94
C HIS A 52 0.06 -4.71 -4.42
N LEU A 53 0.04 -3.47 -3.92
CA LEU A 53 -0.05 -3.20 -2.49
C LEU A 53 -1.34 -3.79 -1.89
N HIS A 54 -2.47 -3.69 -2.61
CA HIS A 54 -3.73 -4.27 -2.18
C HIS A 54 -3.66 -5.80 -2.11
N GLU A 55 -3.10 -6.45 -3.13
CA GLU A 55 -2.92 -7.91 -3.14
C GLU A 55 -2.03 -8.39 -2.00
N TRP A 56 -0.95 -7.66 -1.67
CA TRP A 56 -0.13 -7.98 -0.49
C TRP A 56 -0.93 -7.93 0.82
N HIS A 57 -1.85 -6.97 0.96
CA HIS A 57 -2.72 -6.91 2.13
C HIS A 57 -3.72 -8.08 2.16
N LEU A 58 -4.35 -8.40 1.03
CA LEU A 58 -5.28 -9.52 0.94
C LEU A 58 -4.60 -10.85 1.26
N MET A 59 -3.42 -11.08 0.68
CA MET A 59 -2.63 -12.27 0.93
C MET A 59 -2.24 -12.40 2.41
N PHE A 60 -1.84 -11.30 3.06
CA PHE A 60 -1.57 -11.31 4.49
C PHE A 60 -2.81 -11.66 5.33
N LEU A 61 -3.98 -11.10 4.98
CA LEU A 61 -5.23 -11.39 5.67
C LEU A 61 -5.65 -12.85 5.51
N ASP A 62 -5.51 -13.39 4.30
CA ASP A 62 -5.79 -14.81 4.02
C ASP A 62 -4.85 -15.73 4.81
N TRP A 63 -3.55 -15.44 4.82
CA TRP A 63 -2.60 -16.18 5.66
C TRP A 63 -2.93 -16.11 7.14
N TYR A 64 -3.40 -14.95 7.64
CA TYR A 64 -3.83 -14.83 9.01
C TYR A 64 -5.06 -15.71 9.28
N THR A 65 -6.07 -15.68 8.40
CA THR A 65 -7.26 -16.52 8.52
C THR A 65 -6.91 -18.00 8.49
N GLN A 66 -6.09 -18.44 7.54
CA GLN A 66 -5.65 -19.84 7.44
C GLN A 66 -4.80 -20.25 8.65
N GLY A 67 -3.83 -19.44 9.04
CA GLY A 67 -2.98 -19.74 10.21
C GLY A 67 -3.74 -19.79 11.54
N MET A 68 -4.88 -19.10 11.65
CA MET A 68 -5.76 -19.20 12.81
C MET A 68 -6.65 -20.45 12.80
N ALA A 69 -6.78 -21.14 11.67
CA ALA A 69 -7.60 -22.36 11.53
C ALA A 69 -6.85 -23.65 11.93
N GLY A 70 -5.51 -23.60 12.03
CA GLY A 70 -4.65 -24.76 12.33
C GLY A 70 -4.16 -25.48 11.07
#